data_AF-C5LHM9-F1
#
_entry.id   AF-C5LHM9-F1
#
_cell.length_a   1.000
_cell.length_b   1.000
_cell.length_c   1.000
_cell.angle_alpha   90.00
_cell.angle_beta   90.00
_cell.angle_gamma   90.00
#
_symmetry.space_group_name_H-M   'P 1'
#
loop_
_entity.id
_entity.type
_entity.pdbx_description
1 polymer ?
#
loop_
_entity_poly.entity_id
_entity_poly.type
_entity_poly.pdbx_seq_one_letter_code
_entity_poly.pdbx_strand_id
1 'polypeptide(L)'
;PVVPATGRCRASTSRLFGRSGIDLYSRPGIYLNGSVIYDHTGAVAAEKKHDIADIVGTVALLKDDESVMLLCYSGDRVLAPYEDNRVVDVYKKFGDPIPEECGSYEKMLEKIRRENLPIHVMHVMSLVDPMAEDMSKRLEDFAKCMGCVAAQSVSMAMDIVPRGVSKGLGVKVLKEKYGYACLACIGDAMNDYDMLIEADVPVAMGNAISQIKVV
;
A
#
# COMPACT_ATOMS: atom_id res chain seq x y z
N PRO A 1 19.82 -11.01 -2.22
CA PRO A 1 19.73 -9.53 -2.41
C PRO A 1 19.00 -8.92 -1.21
N VAL A 2 19.21 -7.63 -0.90
CA VAL A 2 18.34 -6.91 0.04
C VAL A 2 17.12 -6.43 -0.74
N VAL A 3 15.92 -6.80 -0.29
CA VAL A 3 14.65 -6.51 -0.96
C VAL A 3 13.74 -5.77 0.02
N PRO A 4 13.40 -4.49 -0.20
CA PRO A 4 12.43 -3.81 0.64
C PRO A 4 11.03 -4.42 0.43
N ALA A 5 10.30 -4.64 1.53
CA ALA A 5 8.92 -5.10 1.53
C ALA A 5 8.04 -4.17 2.39
N THR A 6 7.23 -3.32 1.77
CA THR A 6 6.59 -2.18 2.46
C THR A 6 5.21 -1.83 1.91
N GLY A 7 4.40 -1.17 2.76
CA GLY A 7 3.14 -0.54 2.34
C GLY A 7 3.35 0.72 1.51
N ARG A 8 4.54 1.33 1.56
CA ARG A 8 4.89 2.52 0.78
C ARG A 8 5.05 2.19 -0.71
N CYS A 9 4.89 3.21 -1.56
CA CYS A 9 5.31 3.13 -2.96
C CYS A 9 6.85 3.16 -3.09
N ARG A 10 7.35 2.85 -4.30
CA ARG A 10 8.79 2.78 -4.57
C ARG A 10 9.44 4.17 -4.45
N ALA A 11 8.78 5.22 -4.92
CA ALA A 11 9.28 6.60 -4.82
C ALA A 11 9.45 7.05 -3.37
N SER A 12 8.46 6.81 -2.52
CA SER A 12 8.49 7.13 -1.08
C SER A 12 9.63 6.39 -0.38
N THR A 13 9.74 5.09 -0.63
CA THR A 13 10.82 4.26 -0.09
C THR A 13 12.19 4.76 -0.56
N SER A 14 12.34 5.04 -1.85
CA SER A 14 13.61 5.51 -2.43
C SER A 14 14.11 6.81 -1.80
N ARG A 15 13.22 7.73 -1.41
CA ARG A 15 13.61 8.97 -0.72
C ARG A 15 14.19 8.71 0.66
N LEU A 16 13.70 7.70 1.38
CA LEU A 16 14.26 7.28 2.67
C LEU A 16 15.64 6.63 2.50
N PHE A 17 15.79 5.80 1.46
CA PHE A 17 17.05 5.12 1.15
C PHE A 17 18.07 6.01 0.43
N GLY A 18 17.66 7.14 -0.16
CA GLY A 18 18.53 8.01 -0.95
C GLY A 18 19.77 8.50 -0.19
N ARG A 19 19.68 8.63 1.14
CA ARG A 19 20.83 8.99 2.00
C ARG A 19 21.92 7.91 2.07
N SER A 20 21.57 6.66 1.75
CA SER A 20 22.48 5.51 1.77
C SER A 20 23.14 5.19 0.42
N GLY A 21 22.79 5.90 -0.65
CA GLY A 21 23.27 5.61 -2.01
C GLY A 21 22.67 4.35 -2.63
N ILE A 22 21.63 3.78 -2.03
CA ILE A 22 20.93 2.60 -2.53
C ILE A 22 19.90 3.03 -3.58
N ASP A 23 20.19 2.77 -4.85
CA ASP A 23 19.20 2.85 -5.92
C ASP A 23 18.22 1.66 -5.84
N LEU A 24 16.93 1.95 -5.68
CA LEU A 24 15.85 0.96 -5.63
C LEU A 24 15.15 0.78 -6.98
N TYR A 25 15.42 1.63 -7.97
CA TYR A 25 14.82 1.53 -9.31
C TYR A 25 15.53 0.48 -10.17
N SER A 26 16.75 0.08 -9.83
CA SER A 26 17.52 -0.98 -10.49
C SER A 26 17.61 -2.27 -9.65
N ARG A 27 16.66 -2.48 -8.75
CA ARG A 27 16.67 -3.58 -7.76
C ARG A 27 15.26 -4.15 -7.53
N PRO A 28 15.16 -5.41 -7.06
CA PRO A 28 13.88 -5.98 -6.73
C PRO A 28 13.29 -5.30 -5.50
N GLY A 29 11.96 -5.28 -5.41
CA GLY A 29 11.26 -4.70 -4.27
C GLY A 29 9.77 -5.02 -4.28
N ILE A 30 9.19 -5.13 -3.09
CA ILE A 30 7.79 -5.44 -2.86
C ILE A 30 7.17 -4.18 -2.24
N TYR A 31 6.33 -3.49 -3.01
CA TYR A 31 5.77 -2.20 -2.61
C TYR A 31 4.25 -2.28 -2.53
N LEU A 32 3.65 -1.27 -1.90
CA LEU A 32 2.19 -1.15 -1.79
C LEU A 32 1.57 -2.44 -1.21
N ASN A 33 2.16 -2.94 -0.11
CA ASN A 33 1.78 -4.18 0.59
C ASN A 33 1.85 -5.46 -0.28
N GLY A 34 2.59 -5.42 -1.40
CA GLY A 34 2.70 -6.52 -2.35
C GLY A 34 1.81 -6.37 -3.59
N SER A 35 1.08 -5.25 -3.73
CA SER A 35 0.33 -4.96 -4.96
C SER A 35 1.25 -4.74 -6.17
N VAL A 36 2.52 -4.36 -5.98
CA VAL A 36 3.50 -4.23 -7.06
C VAL A 36 4.83 -4.83 -6.63
N ILE A 37 5.35 -5.74 -7.45
CA ILE A 37 6.61 -6.43 -7.24
C ILE A 37 7.54 -6.10 -8.41
N TYR A 38 8.70 -5.53 -8.11
CA TYR A 38 9.76 -5.27 -9.07
C TYR A 38 10.85 -6.32 -8.98
N ASP A 39 11.50 -6.54 -10.11
CA ASP A 39 12.47 -7.59 -10.34
C ASP A 39 13.91 -7.03 -10.34
N HIS A 40 14.91 -7.87 -10.58
CA HIS A 40 16.31 -7.46 -10.53
C HIS A 40 16.73 -6.38 -11.54
N THR A 41 15.92 -6.18 -12.58
CA THR A 41 16.14 -5.15 -13.61
C THR A 41 15.39 -3.86 -13.30
N GLY A 42 14.54 -3.86 -12.25
CA GLY A 42 13.64 -2.75 -11.95
C GLY A 42 12.32 -2.79 -12.73
N ALA A 43 12.10 -3.83 -13.53
CA ALA A 43 10.84 -4.07 -14.23
C ALA A 43 9.79 -4.68 -13.30
N VAL A 44 8.51 -4.50 -13.62
CA VAL A 44 7.40 -5.12 -12.87
C VAL A 44 7.43 -6.63 -13.13
N ALA A 45 7.65 -7.43 -12.08
CA ALA A 45 7.53 -8.89 -12.13
C ALA A 45 6.08 -9.35 -11.99
N ALA A 46 5.32 -8.70 -11.11
CA ALA A 46 3.91 -8.98 -10.89
C ALA A 46 3.23 -7.74 -10.30
N GLU A 47 1.95 -7.59 -10.59
CA GLU A 47 1.11 -6.58 -9.95
C GLU A 47 -0.32 -7.09 -9.78
N LYS A 48 -1.01 -6.54 -8.77
CA LYS A 48 -2.44 -6.69 -8.55
C LYS A 48 -3.06 -5.33 -8.34
N LYS A 49 -4.21 -5.11 -8.97
CA LYS A 49 -4.95 -3.86 -8.96
C LYS A 49 -6.39 -4.11 -8.54
N HIS A 50 -7.03 -3.06 -8.05
CA HIS A 50 -8.46 -3.04 -7.77
C HIS A 50 -9.26 -3.08 -9.07
N ASP A 51 -10.39 -3.77 -9.04
CA ASP A 51 -11.36 -3.64 -10.11
C ASP A 51 -12.03 -2.28 -10.01
N ILE A 52 -12.45 -1.72 -11.15
CA ILE A 52 -13.09 -0.39 -11.16
C ILE A 52 -14.37 -0.37 -10.30
N ALA A 53 -15.04 -1.51 -10.14
CA ALA A 53 -16.20 -1.65 -9.27
C ALA A 53 -15.87 -1.41 -7.79
N ASP A 54 -14.72 -1.89 -7.31
CA ASP A 54 -14.27 -1.71 -5.92
C ASP A 54 -13.98 -0.24 -5.63
N ILE A 55 -13.35 0.45 -6.59
CA ILE A 55 -13.02 1.87 -6.50
C ILE A 55 -14.31 2.71 -6.48
N VAL A 56 -15.25 2.42 -7.39
CA VAL A 56 -16.56 3.10 -7.43
C VAL A 56 -17.34 2.87 -6.14
N GLY A 57 -17.34 1.63 -5.62
CA GLY A 57 -17.99 1.28 -4.37
C GLY A 57 -17.40 2.05 -3.18
N THR A 58 -16.07 2.16 -3.12
CA THR A 58 -15.38 2.90 -2.05
C THR A 58 -15.65 4.40 -2.15
N VAL A 59 -15.68 4.97 -3.36
CA VAL A 59 -16.12 6.36 -3.56
C VAL A 59 -17.56 6.54 -3.09
N ALA A 60 -18.48 5.66 -3.47
CA ALA A 60 -19.88 5.75 -3.05
C ALA A 60 -20.06 5.66 -1.53
N LEU A 61 -19.19 4.91 -0.84
CA LEU A 61 -19.18 4.79 0.61
C LEU A 61 -18.76 6.09 1.30
N LEU A 62 -17.77 6.81 0.73
CA LEU A 62 -17.03 7.87 1.42
C LEU A 62 -17.31 9.28 0.91
N LYS A 63 -17.90 9.45 -0.28
CA LYS A 63 -18.01 10.76 -0.95
C LYS A 63 -18.75 11.83 -0.14
N ASP A 64 -19.67 11.42 0.73
CA ASP A 64 -20.51 12.32 1.54
C ASP A 64 -19.97 12.46 2.98
N ASP A 65 -18.83 11.84 3.28
CA ASP A 65 -18.18 11.88 4.59
C ASP A 65 -17.01 12.87 4.57
N GLU A 66 -17.22 14.05 5.16
CA GLU A 66 -16.21 15.12 5.21
C GLU A 66 -15.07 14.84 6.21
N SER A 67 -15.14 13.76 6.99
CA SER A 67 -14.09 13.41 7.97
C SER A 67 -12.94 12.61 7.36
N VAL A 68 -13.10 12.12 6.13
CA VAL A 68 -12.12 11.27 5.44
C VAL A 68 -11.97 11.63 3.97
N MET A 69 -10.81 11.32 3.42
CA MET A 69 -10.50 11.44 2.00
C MET A 69 -9.97 10.10 1.47
N LEU A 70 -10.51 9.66 0.34
CA LEU A 70 -9.94 8.54 -0.40
C LEU A 70 -8.88 9.04 -1.39
N LEU A 71 -7.68 8.50 -1.27
CA LEU A 71 -6.56 8.66 -2.18
C LEU A 71 -6.30 7.35 -2.93
N CYS A 72 -6.01 7.42 -4.24
CA CYS A 72 -5.76 6.23 -5.05
C CYS A 72 -4.30 6.17 -5.50
N TYR A 73 -3.57 5.14 -5.07
CA TYR A 73 -2.20 4.89 -5.53
C TYR A 73 -2.20 4.10 -6.84
N SER A 74 -1.46 4.63 -7.83
CA SER A 74 -1.13 3.98 -9.09
C SER A 74 0.40 3.95 -9.23
N GLY A 75 1.02 2.94 -8.63
CA GLY A 75 2.48 2.85 -8.48
C GLY A 75 3.03 4.02 -7.66
N ASP A 76 3.82 4.87 -8.30
CA ASP A 76 4.42 6.07 -7.69
C ASP A 76 3.55 7.33 -7.84
N ARG A 77 2.37 7.23 -8.47
CA ARG A 77 1.38 8.32 -8.57
C ARG A 77 0.31 8.16 -7.50
N VAL A 78 -0.20 9.27 -7.00
CA VAL A 78 -1.31 9.31 -6.04
C VAL A 78 -2.36 10.27 -6.57
N LEU A 79 -3.62 9.85 -6.65
CA LEU A 79 -4.73 10.71 -7.06
C LEU A 79 -5.54 11.11 -5.83
N ALA A 80 -5.98 12.36 -5.78
CA ALA A 80 -6.91 12.87 -4.79
C ALA A 80 -8.12 13.52 -5.48
N PRO A 81 -9.33 13.44 -4.89
CA PRO A 81 -10.51 14.11 -5.43
C PRO A 81 -10.35 15.63 -5.37
N TYR A 82 -9.77 16.18 -4.31
CA TYR A 82 -9.53 17.61 -4.09
C TYR A 82 -8.26 17.77 -3.24
N GLU A 83 -7.68 18.97 -3.24
CA GLU A 83 -6.55 19.29 -2.36
C GLU A 83 -7.00 19.52 -0.90
N ASP A 84 -6.25 18.99 0.06
CA ASP A 84 -6.37 19.31 1.48
C ASP A 84 -4.98 19.49 2.09
N ASN A 85 -4.74 20.65 2.72
CA ASN A 85 -3.42 20.99 3.29
C ASN A 85 -2.94 19.97 4.34
N ARG A 86 -3.84 19.38 5.13
CA ARG A 86 -3.49 18.38 6.15
C ARG A 86 -2.95 17.12 5.48
N VAL A 87 -3.60 16.67 4.41
CA VAL A 87 -3.15 15.53 3.60
C VAL A 87 -1.79 15.85 2.96
N VAL A 88 -1.66 17.01 2.33
CA VAL A 88 -0.39 17.45 1.70
C VAL A 88 0.76 17.50 2.71
N ASP A 89 0.52 18.04 3.91
CA ASP A 89 1.54 18.15 4.96
C ASP A 89 1.97 16.77 5.49
N VAL A 90 1.03 15.84 5.65
CA VAL A 90 1.32 14.45 6.03
C VAL A 90 2.17 13.76 4.95
N TYR A 91 1.78 13.89 3.68
CA TYR A 91 2.53 13.31 2.55
C TYR A 91 3.94 13.92 2.44
N LYS A 92 4.10 15.23 2.64
CA LYS A 92 5.42 15.89 2.71
C LYS A 92 6.25 15.35 3.87
N LYS A 93 5.66 15.24 5.07
CA LYS A 93 6.33 14.75 6.28
C LYS A 93 6.84 13.31 6.10
N PHE A 94 6.05 12.44 5.48
CA PHE A 94 6.44 11.06 5.23
C PHE A 94 7.28 10.87 3.97
N GLY A 95 7.46 11.92 3.16
CA GLY A 95 8.21 11.87 1.93
C GLY A 95 7.49 11.11 0.81
N ASP A 96 6.16 11.08 0.84
CA ASP A 96 5.33 10.44 -0.19
C ASP A 96 5.15 11.36 -1.42
N PRO A 97 4.79 10.80 -2.59
CA PRO A 97 4.42 11.61 -3.76
C PRO A 97 3.23 12.50 -3.45
N ILE A 98 3.32 13.81 -3.74
CA ILE A 98 2.21 14.73 -3.52
C ILE A 98 1.01 14.29 -4.37
N PRO A 99 -0.20 14.15 -3.79
CA PRO A 99 -1.38 13.74 -4.54
C PRO A 99 -1.72 14.70 -5.69
N GLU A 100 -2.06 14.13 -6.84
CA GLU A 100 -2.60 14.85 -7.99
C GLU A 100 -4.08 15.15 -7.76
N GLU A 101 -4.42 16.43 -7.65
CA GLU A 101 -5.80 16.88 -7.54
C GLU A 101 -6.60 16.60 -8.84
N CYS A 102 -7.77 15.98 -8.69
CA CYS A 102 -8.69 15.70 -9.80
C CYS A 102 -9.90 16.64 -9.86
N GLY A 103 -10.15 17.43 -8.81
CA GLY A 103 -11.24 18.40 -8.67
C GLY A 103 -12.58 17.84 -8.21
N SER A 104 -12.82 16.52 -8.32
CA SER A 104 -13.90 15.81 -7.61
C SER A 104 -13.68 14.29 -7.65
N TYR A 105 -14.49 13.54 -6.90
CA TYR A 105 -14.51 12.08 -6.98
C TYR A 105 -14.92 11.58 -8.38
N GLU A 106 -15.89 12.22 -9.03
CA GLU A 106 -16.34 11.88 -10.37
C GLU A 106 -15.21 12.06 -11.39
N LYS A 107 -14.53 13.21 -11.34
CA LYS A 107 -13.37 13.49 -12.22
C LYS A 107 -12.21 12.55 -11.95
N MET A 108 -11.98 12.16 -10.69
CA MET A 108 -10.97 11.15 -10.34
C MET A 108 -11.32 9.80 -10.98
N LEU A 109 -12.57 9.34 -10.88
CA LEU A 109 -13.04 8.10 -11.52
C LEU A 109 -12.98 8.17 -13.05
N GLU A 110 -13.35 9.30 -13.66
CA GLU A 110 -13.21 9.55 -15.10
C GLU A 110 -11.75 9.46 -15.55
N LYS A 111 -10.83 10.08 -14.80
CA LYS A 111 -9.39 10.03 -15.06
C LYS A 111 -8.87 8.58 -15.00
N ILE A 112 -9.22 7.84 -13.94
CA ILE A 112 -8.84 6.42 -13.78
C ILE A 112 -9.29 5.60 -14.99
N ARG A 113 -10.55 5.77 -15.44
CA ARG A 113 -11.09 5.05 -16.60
C ARG A 113 -10.43 5.47 -17.91
N ARG A 114 -10.34 6.78 -18.17
CA ARG A 114 -9.82 7.35 -19.42
C ARG A 114 -8.35 6.98 -19.65
N GLU A 115 -7.55 7.02 -18.59
CA GLU A 115 -6.11 6.70 -18.66
C GLU A 115 -5.82 5.21 -18.38
N ASN A 116 -6.85 4.41 -18.07
CA ASN A 116 -6.72 3.00 -17.68
C ASN A 116 -5.68 2.79 -16.56
N LEU A 117 -5.74 3.63 -15.52
CA LEU A 117 -4.73 3.64 -14.46
C LEU A 117 -4.87 2.39 -13.58
N PRO A 118 -3.78 1.65 -13.32
CA PRO A 118 -3.80 0.54 -12.39
C PRO A 118 -3.83 1.09 -10.96
N ILE A 119 -4.96 0.97 -10.27
CA ILE A 119 -5.05 1.36 -8.86
C ILE A 119 -4.64 0.19 -7.97
N HIS A 120 -3.50 0.32 -7.30
CA HIS A 120 -2.89 -0.73 -6.48
C HIS A 120 -3.34 -0.67 -5.02
N VAL A 121 -3.65 0.52 -4.52
CA VAL A 121 -4.11 0.77 -3.13
C VAL A 121 -5.12 1.89 -3.12
N MET A 122 -6.20 1.70 -2.38
CA MET A 122 -7.12 2.75 -1.97
C MET A 122 -6.77 3.16 -0.54
N HIS A 123 -6.14 4.32 -0.39
CA HIS A 123 -5.67 4.85 0.88
C HIS A 123 -6.70 5.83 1.44
N VAL A 124 -7.38 5.42 2.51
CA VAL A 124 -8.39 6.25 3.18
C VAL A 124 -7.72 6.96 4.34
N MET A 125 -7.68 8.28 4.26
CA MET A 125 -7.03 9.13 5.26
C MET A 125 -8.08 9.97 5.98
N SER A 126 -8.05 9.96 7.31
CA SER A 126 -8.88 10.83 8.13
C SER A 126 -8.30 12.23 8.21
N LEU A 127 -9.18 13.22 8.19
CA LEU A 127 -8.87 14.64 8.34
C LEU A 127 -8.83 15.08 9.81
N VAL A 128 -9.00 14.12 10.74
CA VAL A 128 -8.85 14.21 12.19
C VAL A 128 -7.99 13.02 12.64
N ASP A 129 -7.10 13.22 13.62
CA ASP A 129 -6.25 12.16 14.18
C ASP A 129 -6.71 11.84 15.61
N PRO A 130 -7.08 10.59 15.93
CA PRO A 130 -7.09 9.40 15.07
C PRO A 130 -8.34 9.28 14.18
N MET A 131 -8.27 8.37 13.20
CA MET A 131 -9.45 7.91 12.48
C MET A 131 -10.48 7.34 13.48
N ALA A 132 -11.75 7.69 13.31
CA ALA A 132 -12.81 7.20 14.19
C ALA A 132 -12.98 5.67 14.05
N GLU A 133 -13.18 4.99 15.18
CA GLU A 133 -13.23 3.52 15.24
C GLU A 133 -14.40 2.94 14.42
N ASP A 134 -15.53 3.65 14.37
CA ASP A 134 -16.69 3.28 13.55
C ASP A 134 -16.38 3.37 12.06
N MET A 135 -15.65 4.39 11.63
CA MET A 135 -15.15 4.52 10.26
C MET A 135 -14.17 3.38 9.93
N SER A 136 -13.20 3.10 10.81
CA SER A 136 -12.25 2.00 10.60
C SER A 136 -12.97 0.66 10.42
N LYS A 137 -13.94 0.36 11.31
CA LYS A 137 -14.76 -0.85 11.21
C LYS A 137 -15.58 -0.90 9.92
N ARG A 138 -16.18 0.23 9.53
CA ARG A 138 -16.95 0.35 8.29
C ARG A 138 -16.09 0.06 7.06
N LEU A 139 -14.84 0.54 7.03
CA LEU A 139 -13.88 0.27 5.95
C LEU A 139 -13.47 -1.20 5.92
N GLU A 140 -13.21 -1.81 7.08
CA GLU A 140 -12.89 -3.24 7.17
C GLU A 140 -14.02 -4.12 6.66
N ASP A 141 -15.26 -3.86 7.12
CA ASP A 141 -16.43 -4.64 6.71
C ASP A 141 -16.72 -4.46 5.23
N PHE A 142 -16.58 -3.24 4.71
CA PHE A 142 -16.72 -2.97 3.28
C PHE A 142 -15.65 -3.66 2.44
N ALA A 143 -14.38 -3.60 2.84
CA ALA A 143 -13.29 -4.31 2.17
C ALA A 143 -13.53 -5.83 2.15
N LYS A 144 -13.97 -6.41 3.27
CA LYS A 144 -14.33 -7.85 3.36
C LYS A 144 -15.46 -8.22 2.38
N CYS A 145 -16.48 -7.37 2.22
CA CYS A 145 -17.57 -7.59 1.26
C CYS A 145 -17.08 -7.61 -0.20
N MET A 146 -16.09 -6.79 -0.55
CA MET A 146 -15.42 -6.83 -1.86
C MET A 146 -14.40 -8.01 -1.96
N GLY A 147 -14.07 -8.62 -0.82
CA GLY A 147 -12.97 -9.58 -0.67
C GLY A 147 -11.58 -8.95 -0.84
N CYS A 148 -11.50 -7.64 -0.66
CA CYS A 148 -10.28 -6.90 -0.44
C CYS A 148 -9.83 -7.06 1.03
N VAL A 149 -8.64 -6.55 1.34
CA VAL A 149 -8.13 -6.48 2.71
C VAL A 149 -7.94 -5.03 3.08
N ALA A 150 -8.50 -4.60 4.21
CA ALA A 150 -8.18 -3.32 4.83
C ALA A 150 -7.16 -3.52 5.95
N ALA A 151 -6.15 -2.67 6.02
CA ALA A 151 -5.14 -2.67 7.08
C ALA A 151 -4.84 -1.25 7.50
N GLN A 152 -4.76 -1.01 8.81
CA GLN A 152 -4.33 0.28 9.34
C GLN A 152 -2.85 0.52 9.03
N SER A 153 -2.55 1.63 8.38
CA SER A 153 -1.17 2.02 8.05
C SER A 153 -0.59 2.98 9.09
N VAL A 154 -1.37 3.96 9.52
CA VAL A 154 -1.09 4.88 10.64
C VAL A 154 -2.39 5.19 11.40
N SER A 155 -2.33 5.88 12.55
CA SER A 155 -3.51 6.19 13.38
C SER A 155 -4.65 6.88 12.63
N MET A 156 -4.31 7.67 11.61
CA MET A 156 -5.26 8.42 10.78
C MET A 156 -5.53 7.78 9.41
N ALA A 157 -5.00 6.60 9.09
CA ALA A 157 -5.16 6.06 7.74
C ALA A 157 -5.27 4.53 7.66
N MET A 158 -6.05 4.07 6.68
CA MET A 158 -6.22 2.67 6.34
C MET A 158 -5.99 2.44 4.85
N ASP A 159 -5.25 1.39 4.52
CA ASP A 159 -5.02 0.94 3.17
C ASP A 159 -6.01 -0.18 2.85
N ILE A 160 -6.75 -0.06 1.75
CA ILE A 160 -7.51 -1.15 1.16
C ILE A 160 -6.72 -1.68 -0.04
N VAL A 161 -6.36 -2.95 0.01
CA VAL A 161 -5.59 -3.66 -1.03
C VAL A 161 -6.43 -4.74 -1.72
N PRO A 162 -6.15 -5.06 -3.00
CA PRO A 162 -6.89 -6.06 -3.75
C PRO A 162 -6.83 -7.45 -3.12
N ARG A 163 -7.76 -8.32 -3.53
CA ARG A 163 -7.85 -9.71 -3.04
C ARG A 163 -6.54 -10.48 -3.23
N GLY A 164 -6.10 -11.11 -2.14
CA GLY A 164 -4.93 -11.99 -2.14
C GLY A 164 -3.62 -11.25 -2.45
N VAL A 165 -3.56 -9.96 -2.12
CA VAL A 165 -2.31 -9.20 -2.03
C VAL A 165 -1.75 -9.36 -0.63
N SER A 166 -0.45 -9.68 -0.55
CA SER A 166 0.33 -9.56 0.68
C SER A 166 1.82 -9.47 0.35
N LYS A 167 2.63 -9.07 1.33
CA LYS A 167 4.10 -9.09 1.18
C LYS A 167 4.60 -10.53 0.94
N GLY A 168 3.94 -11.53 1.54
CA GLY A 168 4.26 -12.95 1.33
C GLY A 168 4.08 -13.39 -0.13
N LEU A 169 3.04 -12.90 -0.83
CA LEU A 169 2.92 -13.11 -2.28
C LEU A 169 4.15 -12.58 -3.03
N GLY A 170 4.62 -11.38 -2.68
CA GLY A 170 5.81 -10.80 -3.30
C GLY A 170 7.07 -11.64 -3.05
N VAL A 171 7.21 -12.18 -1.84
CA VAL A 171 8.31 -13.10 -1.51
C VAL A 171 8.24 -14.38 -2.35
N LYS A 172 7.06 -15.01 -2.50
CA LYS A 172 6.87 -16.17 -3.37
C LYS A 172 7.28 -15.89 -4.81
N VAL A 173 6.75 -14.81 -5.38
CA VAL A 173 7.02 -14.40 -6.77
C VAL A 173 8.52 -14.26 -7.01
N LEU A 174 9.24 -13.61 -6.09
CA LEU A 174 10.69 -13.43 -6.24
C LEU A 174 11.47 -14.73 -6.00
N LYS A 175 11.07 -15.56 -5.01
CA LYS A 175 11.69 -16.88 -4.73
C LYS A 175 11.60 -17.78 -5.95
N GLU A 176 10.41 -17.92 -6.52
CA GLU A 176 10.13 -18.79 -7.67
C GLU A 176 10.85 -18.29 -8.93
N LYS A 177 10.78 -16.98 -9.21
CA LYS A 177 11.38 -16.39 -10.42
C LYS A 177 12.90 -16.53 -10.46
N TYR A 178 13.57 -16.44 -9.30
CA TYR A 178 15.04 -16.37 -9.24
C TYR A 178 15.70 -17.54 -8.52
N GLY A 179 14.93 -18.53 -8.05
CA GLY A 179 15.45 -19.74 -7.41
C GLY A 179 16.26 -19.45 -6.14
N TYR A 180 15.84 -18.47 -5.34
CA TYR A 180 16.55 -18.17 -4.08
C TYR A 180 16.49 -19.37 -3.13
N ALA A 181 17.66 -19.89 -2.75
CA ALA A 181 17.77 -21.09 -1.94
C ALA A 181 17.39 -20.89 -0.46
N CYS A 182 17.54 -19.68 0.05
CA CYS A 182 17.21 -19.32 1.43
C CYS A 182 16.78 -17.86 1.51
N LEU A 183 15.71 -17.60 2.26
CA LEU A 183 15.12 -16.30 2.47
C LEU A 183 15.02 -15.98 3.95
N ALA A 184 15.63 -14.88 4.34
CA ALA A 184 15.37 -14.25 5.63
C ALA A 184 14.39 -13.09 5.43
N CYS A 185 13.32 -13.05 6.22
CA CYS A 185 12.38 -11.92 6.24
C CYS A 185 12.32 -11.32 7.64
N ILE A 186 12.26 -9.99 7.71
CA ILE A 186 12.29 -9.22 8.95
C ILE A 186 11.05 -8.33 8.98
N GLY A 187 10.27 -8.37 10.06
CA GLY A 187 9.00 -7.63 10.16
C GLY A 187 8.61 -7.28 11.59
N ASP A 188 7.67 -6.35 11.72
CA ASP A 188 7.18 -5.84 13.02
C ASP A 188 5.65 -5.67 13.10
N ALA A 189 4.94 -5.66 11.97
CA ALA A 189 3.50 -5.42 11.90
C ALA A 189 2.70 -6.56 11.23
N MET A 190 1.35 -6.50 11.30
CA MET A 190 0.48 -7.54 10.74
C MET A 190 0.66 -7.74 9.23
N ASN A 191 0.97 -6.69 8.47
CA ASN A 191 1.20 -6.80 7.03
C ASN A 191 2.54 -7.50 6.69
N ASP A 192 3.37 -7.81 7.68
CA ASP A 192 4.59 -8.61 7.54
C ASP A 192 4.37 -10.10 7.80
N TYR A 193 3.26 -10.47 8.45
CA TYR A 193 3.00 -11.84 8.90
C TYR A 193 3.18 -12.86 7.76
N ASP A 194 2.52 -12.63 6.62
CA ASP A 194 2.59 -13.53 5.47
C ASP A 194 4.01 -13.69 4.92
N MET A 195 4.85 -12.63 4.92
CA MET A 195 6.23 -12.79 4.44
C MET A 195 7.12 -13.53 5.44
N LEU A 196 6.85 -13.43 6.73
CA LEU A 196 7.54 -14.19 7.76
C LEU A 196 7.21 -15.69 7.66
N ILE A 197 5.95 -16.04 7.42
CA ILE A 197 5.52 -17.43 7.21
C ILE A 197 6.19 -18.07 5.99
N GLU A 198 6.43 -17.30 4.93
CA GLU A 198 7.06 -17.79 3.69
C GLU A 198 8.60 -17.82 3.75
N ALA A 199 9.19 -17.23 4.79
CA ALA A 199 10.64 -17.16 4.95
C ALA A 199 11.22 -18.49 5.46
N ASP A 200 12.43 -18.80 5.00
CA ASP A 200 13.21 -19.91 5.57
C ASP A 200 13.80 -19.50 6.94
N VAL A 201 13.98 -18.19 7.16
CA VAL A 201 14.44 -17.58 8.43
C VAL A 201 13.55 -16.36 8.76
N PRO A 202 12.43 -16.53 9.49
CA PRO A 202 11.63 -15.41 9.97
C PRO A 202 12.31 -14.69 11.14
N VAL A 203 12.25 -13.37 11.16
CA VAL A 203 12.75 -12.53 12.24
C VAL A 203 11.72 -11.47 12.62
N ALA A 204 11.05 -11.67 13.76
CA ALA A 204 10.21 -10.64 14.36
C ALA A 204 11.09 -9.63 15.12
N MET A 205 10.89 -8.35 14.88
CA MET A 205 11.63 -7.28 15.57
C MET A 205 11.28 -7.21 17.07
N GLY A 206 12.16 -6.62 17.88
CA GLY A 206 11.90 -6.44 19.32
C GLY A 206 10.62 -5.63 19.62
N ASN A 207 10.31 -4.66 18.76
CA ASN A 207 9.11 -3.82 18.81
C ASN A 207 7.89 -4.45 18.10
N ALA A 208 8.00 -5.67 17.59
CA ALA A 208 6.93 -6.33 16.88
C ALA A 208 5.68 -6.55 17.76
N ILE A 209 4.52 -6.53 17.11
CA ILE A 209 3.25 -6.92 17.75
C ILE A 209 3.29 -8.40 18.19
N SER A 210 2.54 -8.73 19.23
CA SER A 210 2.53 -10.09 19.82
C SER A 210 2.20 -11.18 18.80
N GLN A 211 1.31 -10.89 17.86
CA GLN A 211 0.81 -11.84 16.87
C GLN A 211 1.89 -12.35 15.93
N ILE A 212 2.94 -11.56 15.66
CA ILE A 212 4.01 -11.99 14.75
C ILE A 212 5.26 -12.50 15.49
N LYS A 213 5.38 -12.26 16.79
CA LYS A 213 6.51 -12.75 17.62
C LYS A 213 6.49 -14.27 17.85
N VAL A 214 5.38 -14.92 17.48
CA VAL A 214 5.18 -16.37 17.61
C VAL A 214 5.48 -17.12 16.31
N VAL A 215 5.83 -16.40 15.24
CA VAL A 215 6.31 -16.96 13.97
C VAL A 215 7.78 -17.32 14.11
#